data_AF-A0A820LX50-F1
#
_entry.id   AF-A0A820LX50-F1
#
_cell.length_a   1.000
_cell.length_b   1.000
_cell.length_c   1.000
_cell.angle_alpha   90.00
_cell.angle_beta   90.00
_cell.angle_gamma   90.00
#
_symmetry.space_group_name_H-M   'P 1'
#
loop_
_entity.id
_entity.type
_entity.pdbx_description
1 polymer ?
#
loop_
_entity_poly.entity_id
_entity_poly.type
_entity_poly.pdbx_seq_one_letter_code
_entity_poly.pdbx_strand_id
1 'polypeptide(L)'
;EGQLSWLIQAIRYPDVFCFGDHPAHPVLIDCLKHPLDDTKDTWTWRSLNLIECLLRIADTGLYSTVLEIFKHSIQRSGELIFLGLLQLPVS
;
A
#
# COMPACT_ATOMS: atom_id res chain seq x y z
N GLU A 1 5.91 -17.99 -3.83
CA GLU A 1 5.62 -17.08 -4.96
C GLU A 1 4.12 -16.79 -5.19
N GLY A 2 3.21 -17.73 -4.96
CA GLY A 2 1.77 -17.52 -5.25
C GLY A 2 1.07 -16.37 -4.50
N GLN A 3 1.44 -16.08 -3.25
CA GLN A 3 0.83 -14.98 -2.48
C GLN A 3 1.24 -13.60 -3.02
N LEU A 4 2.51 -13.43 -3.41
CA LEU A 4 3.00 -12.18 -3.98
C LEU A 4 2.43 -11.94 -5.38
N SER A 5 2.32 -12.97 -6.22
CA SER A 5 1.72 -12.81 -7.54
C SER A 5 0.27 -12.36 -7.47
N TRP A 6 -0.51 -12.91 -6.54
CA TRP A 6 -1.88 -12.46 -6.27
C TRP A 6 -1.92 -11.00 -5.80
N LEU A 7 -1.08 -10.62 -4.83
CA LEU A 7 -0.98 -9.24 -4.35
C LEU A 7 -0.67 -8.25 -5.49
N ILE A 8 0.28 -8.60 -6.37
CA ILE A 8 0.63 -7.76 -7.53
C ILE A 8 -0.58 -7.57 -8.46
N GLN A 9 -1.36 -8.63 -8.72
CA GLN A 9 -2.56 -8.52 -9.55
C GLN A 9 -3.63 -7.65 -8.87
N ALA A 10 -3.85 -7.83 -7.57
CA ALA A 10 -4.80 -7.03 -6.80
C ALA A 10 -4.42 -5.54 -6.78
N ILE A 11 -3.13 -5.22 -6.59
CA ILE A 11 -2.62 -3.84 -6.65
C ILE A 11 -2.73 -3.27 -8.07
N ARG A 12 -2.48 -4.08 -9.11
CA ARG A 12 -2.55 -3.65 -10.52
C ARG A 12 -3.97 -3.35 -10.98
N TYR A 13 -4.96 -4.06 -10.44
CA TYR A 13 -6.36 -3.94 -10.84
C TYR A 13 -7.23 -3.55 -9.63
N PRO A 14 -7.08 -2.33 -9.10
CA PRO A 14 -7.77 -1.90 -7.89
C PRO A 14 -9.29 -1.78 -8.08
N ASP A 15 -9.77 -1.68 -9.32
CA ASP A 15 -11.19 -1.73 -9.66
C ASP A 15 -11.80 -3.14 -9.50
N VAL A 16 -10.97 -4.19 -9.56
CA VAL A 16 -11.39 -5.58 -9.35
C VAL A 16 -11.30 -5.95 -7.88
N PHE A 17 -10.24 -5.50 -7.20
CA PHE A 17 -10.06 -5.69 -5.77
C PHE A 17 -9.35 -4.48 -5.15
N CYS A 18 -10.01 -3.81 -4.20
CA CYS A 18 -9.43 -2.66 -3.51
C CYS A 18 -9.21 -2.98 -2.02
N PHE A 19 -7.96 -2.90 -1.57
CA PHE A 19 -7.65 -3.12 -0.15
C PHE A 19 -8.25 -2.04 0.76
N GLY A 20 -8.59 -0.87 0.22
CA GLY A 20 -9.26 0.22 0.94
C GLY A 20 -10.74 -0.04 1.20
N ASP A 21 -11.38 -0.96 0.49
CA ASP A 21 -12.78 -1.34 0.72
C ASP A 21 -12.95 -2.19 1.99
N HIS A 22 -11.85 -2.66 2.59
CA HIS A 22 -11.83 -3.49 3.78
C HIS A 22 -11.34 -2.68 5.01
N PRO A 23 -12.23 -2.33 5.95
CA PRO A 23 -12.01 -1.28 6.96
C PRO A 23 -11.11 -1.67 8.15
N ALA A 24 -10.20 -2.64 8.00
CA ALA A 24 -9.46 -3.18 9.13
C ALA A 24 -8.54 -2.13 9.81
N HIS A 25 -7.65 -1.48 9.04
CA HIS A 25 -6.73 -0.44 9.54
C HIS A 25 -6.30 0.50 8.40
N PRO A 26 -6.99 1.64 8.18
CA PRO A 26 -6.61 2.59 7.15
C PRO A 26 -5.49 3.54 7.62
N VAL A 27 -4.68 4.03 6.68
CA VAL A 27 -3.73 5.12 6.90
C VAL A 27 -4.51 6.39 7.25
N LEU A 28 -4.18 6.99 8.39
CA LEU A 28 -4.70 8.28 8.81
C LEU A 28 -4.05 9.39 7.96
N ILE A 29 -4.89 10.23 7.36
CA ILE A 29 -4.47 11.28 6.41
C ILE A 29 -4.86 12.69 6.86
N ASP A 30 -5.32 12.84 8.11
CA ASP A 30 -5.82 14.10 8.67
C ASP A 30 -4.77 15.22 8.70
N CYS A 31 -3.48 14.88 8.64
CA CYS A 31 -2.39 15.84 8.61
C CYS A 31 -2.07 16.37 7.19
N LEU A 32 -2.66 15.80 6.13
CA LEU A 32 -2.45 16.27 4.77
C LEU A 32 -3.18 17.59 4.53
N LYS A 33 -2.46 18.57 4.00
CA LYS A 33 -3.03 19.89 3.66
C LYS A 33 -3.92 19.84 2.43
N HIS A 34 -3.68 18.88 1.55
CA HIS A 34 -4.43 18.68 0.31
C HIS A 34 -5.11 17.32 0.33
N PRO A 35 -6.35 17.23 -0.21
CA PRO A 35 -7.00 15.93 -0.35
C PRO A 35 -6.20 15.06 -1.30
N LEU A 36 -6.09 13.77 -0.97
CA LEU A 36 -5.57 12.77 -1.90
C LEU A 36 -6.58 12.51 -3.02
N ASP A 37 -6.08 12.00 -4.15
CA ASP A 37 -6.93 11.58 -5.26
C ASP A 37 -7.97 10.54 -4.82
N ASP A 38 -9.22 10.73 -5.25
CA ASP A 38 -10.32 9.82 -4.96
C ASP A 38 -10.36 8.67 -6.00
N THR A 39 -9.29 7.88 -6.04
CA THR A 39 -9.16 6.76 -7.00
C THR A 39 -9.00 5.43 -6.28
N LYS A 40 -9.55 4.34 -6.85
CA LYS A 40 -9.41 3.00 -6.28
C LYS A 40 -7.95 2.60 -6.02
N ASP A 41 -7.01 3.09 -6.83
CA ASP A 41 -5.57 2.94 -6.59
C ASP A 41 -5.14 3.59 -5.28
N THR A 42 -5.46 4.87 -5.07
CA THR A 42 -5.16 5.59 -3.82
C THR A 42 -5.81 4.92 -2.61
N TRP A 43 -7.07 4.46 -2.74
CA TRP A 43 -7.77 3.76 -1.67
C TRP A 43 -7.11 2.43 -1.32
N THR A 44 -6.62 1.68 -2.31
CA THR A 44 -5.84 0.45 -2.07
C THR A 44 -4.65 0.70 -1.17
N TRP A 45 -3.91 1.79 -1.42
CA TRP A 45 -2.73 2.17 -0.64
C TRP A 45 -3.05 2.78 0.73
N ARG A 46 -4.33 3.03 1.04
CA ARG A 46 -4.73 3.37 2.42
C ARG A 46 -4.72 2.16 3.35
N SER A 47 -4.56 0.93 2.87
CA SER A 47 -4.54 -0.23 3.77
C SER A 47 -3.17 -0.38 4.45
N LEU A 48 -3.09 -0.14 5.76
CA LEU A 48 -1.86 -0.39 6.53
C LEU A 48 -1.47 -1.87 6.49
N ASN A 49 -2.44 -2.78 6.50
CA ASN A 49 -2.20 -4.21 6.37
C ASN A 49 -1.50 -4.56 5.05
N LEU A 50 -1.83 -3.88 3.95
CA LEU A 50 -1.17 -4.08 2.67
C LEU A 50 0.30 -3.64 2.75
N ILE A 51 0.56 -2.44 3.29
CA ILE A 51 1.91 -1.90 3.43
C ILE A 51 2.76 -2.82 4.34
N GLU A 52 2.22 -3.23 5.48
CA GLU A 52 2.87 -4.16 6.41
C GLU A 52 3.16 -5.52 5.76
N CYS A 53 2.19 -6.07 5.02
CA CYS A 53 2.36 -7.34 4.31
C CYS A 53 3.48 -7.27 3.27
N LEU A 54 3.53 -6.19 2.49
CA LEU A 54 4.60 -5.99 1.50
C LEU A 54 5.97 -5.89 2.18
N LEU A 55 6.10 -5.18 3.31
CA LEU A 55 7.36 -5.12 4.06
C LEU A 55 7.79 -6.50 4.56
N ARG A 56 6.86 -7.28 5.14
CA ARG A 56 7.17 -8.66 5.56
C ARG A 56 7.62 -9.55 4.41
N ILE A 57 7.08 -9.36 3.20
CA ILE A 57 7.52 -10.09 2.00
C ILE A 57 8.91 -9.62 1.54
N ALA A 58 9.21 -8.33 1.71
CA ALA A 58 10.54 -7.81 1.37
C ALA A 58 11.64 -8.54 2.18
N ASP A 59 11.35 -8.85 3.45
CA ASP A 59 12.25 -9.58 4.35
C ASP A 59 12.43 -11.07 3.97
N THR A 60 11.57 -11.65 3.13
CA THR A 60 11.70 -13.06 2.67
C THR A 60 12.62 -13.23 1.45
N GLY A 61 13.47 -12.24 1.14
CA GLY A 61 14.36 -12.27 -0.03
C GLY A 61 13.74 -11.77 -1.34
N LEU A 62 12.54 -11.17 -1.28
CA LEU A 62 11.82 -10.60 -2.43
C LEU A 62 11.87 -9.06 -2.45
N TYR A 63 12.87 -8.49 -1.77
CA TYR A 63 13.06 -7.05 -1.61
C TYR A 63 13.00 -6.26 -2.93
N SER A 64 13.70 -6.72 -3.98
CA SER A 64 13.76 -6.03 -5.27
C SER A 64 12.37 -5.90 -5.92
N THR A 65 11.58 -6.98 -5.88
CA THR A 65 10.21 -6.98 -6.40
C THR A 65 9.31 -6.06 -5.59
N VAL A 66 9.38 -6.12 -4.26
CA VAL A 66 8.57 -5.26 -3.38
C VAL A 66 8.95 -3.78 -3.57
N LEU A 67 10.23 -3.48 -3.72
CA LEU A 67 10.72 -2.13 -3.96
C LEU A 67 10.19 -1.55 -5.27
N GLU A 68 10.08 -2.35 -6.33
CA GLU A 68 9.46 -1.92 -7.60
C GLU A 68 7.98 -1.53 -7.42
N ILE A 69 7.24 -2.32 -6.64
CA ILE A 69 5.83 -2.03 -6.32
C ILE A 69 5.72 -0.70 -5.56
N PHE A 70 6.55 -0.50 -4.53
CA PHE A 70 6.57 0.75 -3.78
C PHE A 70 7.00 1.94 -4.62
N LYS A 71 7.98 1.81 -5.51
CA LYS A 71 8.40 2.91 -6.41
C LYS A 71 7.23 3.43 -7.23
N HIS A 72 6.41 2.55 -7.77
CA HIS A 72 5.23 2.95 -8.53
C HIS A 72 4.23 3.73 -7.67
N SER A 73 3.94 3.24 -6.47
CA SER A 73 3.02 3.90 -5.55
C SER A 73 3.55 5.24 -5.03
N ILE A 74 4.84 5.33 -4.70
CA ILE A 74 5.48 6.56 -4.21
C ILE A 74 5.43 7.67 -5.27
N GLN A 75 5.56 7.32 -6.55
CA GLN A 75 5.46 8.30 -7.63
C GLN A 75 4.07 8.93 -7.75
N ARG A 76 3.00 8.20 -7.39
CA ARG A 76 1.61 8.66 -7.51
C ARG A 76 1.05 9.22 -6.20
N SER A 77 1.38 8.62 -5.07
CA SER A 77 0.82 8.92 -3.75
C SER A 77 1.88 8.82 -2.64
N GLY A 78 3.04 9.44 -2.87
CA GLY A 78 4.19 9.38 -1.96
C GLY A 78 3.90 9.81 -0.52
N GLU A 79 3.11 10.86 -0.32
CA GLU A 79 2.72 11.30 1.03
C GLU A 79 1.89 10.25 1.76
N LEU A 80 0.97 9.58 1.07
CA LEU A 80 0.16 8.50 1.63
C LEU A 80 1.04 7.32 2.07
N ILE A 81 1.99 6.91 1.23
CA ILE A 81 2.92 5.81 1.56
C ILE A 81 3.81 6.17 2.73
N PHE A 82 4.34 7.39 2.75
CA PHE A 82 5.15 7.87 3.86
C PHE A 82 4.35 7.86 5.18
N LEU A 83 3.13 8.39 5.17
CA LEU A 83 2.25 8.36 6.34
C LEU A 83 1.92 6.93 6.77
N GLY A 84 1.66 6.03 5.83
CA GLY A 84 1.39 4.63 6.14
C GLY A 84 2.57 3.95 6.83
N LEU A 85 3.79 4.15 6.32
CA LEU A 85 5.01 3.62 6.94
C LEU A 85 5.24 4.16 8.36
N LEU A 86 4.95 5.44 8.61
CA LEU A 86 5.08 6.04 9.95
C LEU A 86 4.07 5.49 10.97
N GLN A 87 2.91 5.02 10.49
CA GLN A 87 1.82 4.54 11.34
C GLN A 87 1.90 3.04 11.62
N LEU A 88 2.83 2.32 10.98
CA LEU A 88 3.04 0.91 11.28
C LEU A 88 3.59 0.73 12.71
N PRO A 89 3.15 -0.32 13.42
CA PRO A 89 3.71 -0.63 14.73
C PRO A 89 5.20 -0.97 14.57
N VAL A 90 6.04 -0.38 15.40
CA VAL A 90 7.44 -0.79 15.54
C VAL A 90 7.41 -2.19 16.16
N SER A 91 7.70 -3.21 15.36
CA SER A 91 7.80 -4.60 15.80
C SER A 91 9.20 -4.91 16.35
#